data_AF-A0A1Y2W7L9-F1
#
_entry.id   AF-A0A1Y2W7L9-F1
#
_cell.length_a   1.000
_cell.length_b   1.000
_cell.length_c   1.000
_cell.angle_alpha   90.00
_cell.angle_beta   90.00
_cell.angle_gamma   90.00
#
_symmetry.space_group_name_H-M   'P 1'
#
loop_
_entity.id
_entity.type
_entity.pdbx_description
1 polymer ?
#
loop_
_entity_poly.entity_id
_entity_poly.type
_entity_poly.pdbx_seq_one_letter_code
_entity_poly.pdbx_strand_id
1 'polypeptide(L)'
;MVDKKVEALVAILVVEKVFLPGSAQYNASLSSYFSPQAAAVYPTCFVAPQSVTDVSAVITSLISRNSHESHDFAVRAGSHT
;
A
#
# COMPACT_ATOMS: atom_id res chain seq x y z
N MET A 1 8.89 -14.42 5.02
CA MET A 1 9.14 -13.41 6.07
C MET A 1 8.22 -12.24 5.75
N VAL A 2 7.33 -11.86 6.66
CA VAL A 2 6.44 -10.70 6.44
C VAL A 2 7.32 -9.45 6.51
N ASP A 3 7.11 -8.53 5.56
CA ASP A 3 7.91 -7.32 5.47
C ASP A 3 7.64 -6.45 6.71
N LYS A 4 8.68 -6.09 7.48
CA LYS A 4 8.53 -5.24 8.68
C LYS A 4 7.80 -3.93 8.38
N LYS A 5 7.89 -3.48 7.13
CA LYS A 5 7.22 -2.27 6.65
C LYS A 5 5.70 -2.44 6.62
N VAL A 6 5.23 -3.62 6.21
CA VAL A 6 3.82 -4.01 6.14
C VAL A 6 3.26 -4.19 7.54
N GLU A 7 3.99 -4.84 8.46
CA GLU A 7 3.56 -5.00 9.85
C GLU A 7 3.29 -3.65 10.53
N ALA A 8 4.18 -2.68 10.32
CA ALA A 8 4.00 -1.33 10.88
C ALA A 8 2.81 -0.58 10.25
N LEU A 9 2.50 -0.82 8.96
CA LEU A 9 1.29 -0.26 8.34
C LEU A 9 0.02 -0.92 8.90
N VAL A 10 0.06 -2.24 9.13
CA VAL A 10 -1.03 -3.00 9.78
C VAL A 10 -1.20 -2.63 11.26
N ALA A 11 -0.17 -2.11 11.93
CA ALA A 11 -0.28 -1.63 13.30
C ALA A 11 -0.89 -0.22 13.38
N ILE A 12 -0.65 0.62 12.37
CA ILE A 12 -1.11 2.02 12.33
C ILE A 12 -2.51 2.12 11.72
N LEU A 13 -2.80 1.30 10.72
CA LEU A 13 -4.12 1.16 10.13
C LEU A 13 -4.82 -0.08 10.69
N VAL A 14 -6.15 -0.11 10.64
CA VAL A 14 -6.87 -1.36 10.85
C VAL A 14 -6.50 -2.34 9.74
N VAL A 15 -6.34 -3.63 10.07
CA VAL A 15 -5.99 -4.74 9.15
C VAL A 15 -6.81 -4.68 7.84
N GLU A 16 -8.07 -4.28 7.92
CA GLU A 16 -8.99 -4.19 6.78
C GLU A 16 -8.60 -3.15 5.72
N LYS A 17 -7.69 -2.22 6.02
CA LYS A 17 -7.21 -1.19 5.09
C LYS A 17 -5.88 -1.54 4.42
N VAL A 18 -5.30 -2.70 4.75
CA VAL A 18 -4.04 -3.19 4.16
C VAL A 18 -4.30 -4.51 3.44
N PHE A 19 -4.07 -4.55 2.14
CA PHE A 19 -4.29 -5.73 1.32
C PHE A 19 -2.95 -6.42 1.04
N LEU A 20 -2.85 -7.68 1.45
CA LEU A 20 -1.63 -8.49 1.30
C LEU A 20 -1.74 -9.42 0.09
N PRO A 21 -0.60 -9.80 -0.53
CA PRO A 21 -0.58 -10.79 -1.60
C PRO A 21 -1.36 -12.06 -1.23
N GLY A 22 -2.22 -12.51 -2.15
CA GLY A 22 -3.11 -13.66 -1.94
C GLY A 22 -4.50 -13.32 -1.41
N SER A 23 -4.76 -12.08 -0.98
CA SER A 23 -6.12 -11.65 -0.62
C SER A 23 -6.93 -11.27 -1.87
N ALA A 24 -8.26 -11.39 -1.77
CA ALA A 24 -9.17 -10.99 -2.85
C ALA A 24 -9.04 -9.49 -3.17
N GLN A 25 -8.89 -8.64 -2.14
CA GLN A 25 -8.74 -7.20 -2.28
C GLN A 25 -7.41 -6.82 -2.94
N TYR A 26 -6.33 -7.54 -2.66
CA TYR A 26 -5.04 -7.34 -3.31
C TYR A 26 -5.15 -7.66 -4.80
N ASN A 27 -5.73 -8.83 -5.14
CA ASN A 27 -5.89 -9.26 -6.52
C ASN A 27 -6.79 -8.31 -7.31
N ALA A 28 -7.89 -7.83 -6.71
CA ALA A 28 -8.76 -6.82 -7.31
C ALA A 28 -8.04 -5.48 -7.51
N SER A 29 -7.21 -5.05 -6.54
CA SER A 29 -6.41 -3.84 -6.65
C SER A 29 -5.40 -3.96 -7.80
N LEU A 30 -4.75 -5.11 -7.94
CA LEU A 30 -3.78 -5.38 -9.01
C LEU A 30 -4.45 -5.50 -10.39
N SER A 31 -5.60 -6.17 -10.49
CA SER A 31 -6.32 -6.34 -11.77
C SER A 31 -6.98 -5.06 -12.26
N SER A 32 -7.19 -4.07 -11.39
CA SER A 32 -7.81 -2.79 -11.75
C SER A 32 -6.84 -1.80 -12.39
N TYR A 33 -5.55 -2.14 -12.52
CA TYR A 33 -4.60 -1.30 -13.27
C TYR A 33 -4.95 -1.32 -14.76
N PHE A 34 -5.03 -0.14 -15.36
CA PHE A 34 -5.36 0.01 -16.78
C PHE A 34 -4.20 -0.36 -17.71
N SER A 35 -2.98 0.05 -17.34
CA SER A 35 -1.81 -0.20 -18.17
C SER A 35 -1.15 -1.55 -17.81
N PRO A 36 -0.79 -2.37 -18.80
CA PRO A 36 -0.06 -3.62 -18.58
C PRO A 36 1.26 -3.41 -17.84
N GLN A 37 1.93 -2.28 -18.06
CA GLN A 37 3.19 -1.96 -17.41
C GLN A 37 3.01 -1.70 -15.91
N ALA A 38 1.92 -1.02 -15.51
CA ALA A 38 1.65 -0.79 -14.09
C ALA A 38 1.12 -2.07 -13.41
N ALA A 39 0.34 -2.88 -14.13
CA ALA A 39 -0.11 -4.19 -13.65
C ALA A 39 1.04 -5.22 -13.51
N ALA A 40 2.18 -4.98 -14.17
CA ALA A 40 3.38 -5.80 -14.03
C ALA A 40 4.21 -5.48 -12.77
N VAL A 41 3.84 -4.43 -12.02
CA VAL A 41 4.43 -4.13 -10.71
C VAL A 41 3.64 -4.86 -9.64
N TYR A 42 4.34 -5.57 -8.74
CA TYR A 42 3.73 -6.34 -7.65
C TYR A 42 4.11 -5.71 -6.31
N PRO A 43 3.27 -4.82 -5.74
CA PRO A 43 3.54 -4.21 -4.45
C PRO A 43 3.59 -5.25 -3.32
N THR A 44 4.39 -4.98 -2.28
CA THR A 44 4.40 -5.82 -1.07
C THR A 44 3.07 -5.78 -0.31
N CYS A 45 2.33 -4.68 -0.43
CA CYS A 45 0.95 -4.54 -0.01
C CYS A 45 0.27 -3.38 -0.75
N PHE A 46 -1.05 -3.35 -0.76
CA PHE A 46 -1.83 -2.14 -1.04
C PHE A 46 -2.36 -1.57 0.26
N VAL A 47 -2.52 -0.25 0.28
CA VAL A 47 -3.17 0.46 1.39
C VAL A 47 -4.34 1.26 0.82
N ALA A 48 -5.52 1.09 1.40
CA ALA A 48 -6.75 1.79 1.03
C ALA A 48 -7.19 2.74 2.16
N PRO A 49 -6.57 3.91 2.30
CA PRO A 49 -6.94 4.88 3.31
C PRO A 49 -8.34 5.44 3.03
N GLN A 50 -9.09 5.75 4.09
CA GLN A 50 -10.47 6.26 4.00
C GLN A 50 -10.62 7.67 4.58
N SER A 51 -9.55 8.23 5.13
CA SER A 51 -9.52 9.58 5.70
C SER A 51 -8.16 10.26 5.46
N VAL A 52 -8.13 11.59 5.56
CA VAL A 52 -6.89 12.36 5.54
C VAL A 52 -5.94 11.98 6.67
N THR A 53 -6.50 11.57 7.81
CA THR A 53 -5.74 11.09 8.97
C THR A 53 -5.04 9.77 8.65
N ASP A 54 -5.72 8.84 7.97
CA ASP A 54 -5.11 7.59 7.51
C ASP A 54 -3.92 7.86 6.57
N VAL A 55 -4.10 8.77 5.60
CA VAL A 55 -3.05 9.15 4.65
C VAL A 55 -1.84 9.73 5.39
N SER A 56 -2.07 10.70 6.28
CA SER A 56 -1.00 11.33 7.06
C SER A 56 -0.23 10.31 7.90
N ALA A 57 -0.93 9.39 8.57
CA ALA A 57 -0.31 8.35 9.38
C ALA A 57 0.53 7.37 8.56
N VAL A 58 0.04 6.95 7.39
CA VAL A 58 0.77 6.07 6.45
C VAL A 58 2.05 6.74 5.96
N ILE A 59 1.96 7.96 5.45
CA ILE A 59 3.14 8.68 4.92
C ILE A 59 4.14 8.92 6.04
N THR A 60 3.69 9.37 7.21
CA THR A 60 4.55 9.57 8.37
C THR A 60 5.27 8.26 8.76
N SER A 61 4.58 7.12 8.76
CA SER A 61 5.19 5.81 9.02
C SER A 61 6.24 5.40 7.99
N LEU A 62 6.00 5.71 6.71
CA LEU A 62 6.92 5.39 5.63
C LEU A 62 8.20 6.25 5.68
N ILE A 63 8.09 7.53 6.06
CA ILE A 63 9.23 8.46 6.07
C ILE A 63 9.98 8.53 7.41
N SER A 64 9.32 8.21 8.54
CA SER A 64 9.91 8.31 9.89
C SER A 64 10.88 7.17 10.21
N ARG A 65 10.88 6.10 9.41
CA ARG A 65 11.87 5.04 9.52
C ARG A 65 13.17 5.57 8.93
N ASN A 66 14.06 6.02 9.82
CA ASN A 66 15.46 6.31 9.55
C ASN A 66 16.22 5.03 9.15
N SER A 67 15.79 4.36 8.09
CA SER A 67 16.57 3.31 7.46
C SER A 67 17.25 3.91 6.24
N HIS A 68 18.52 3.58 6.08
CA HIS A 68 19.34 3.82 4.90
C HIS A 68 18.82 3.05 3.65
N GLU A 69 17.53 2.71 3.63
CA GLU A 69 16.83 1.94 2.62
C GLU A 69 15.76 2.81 1.97
N SER A 70 15.74 2.84 0.64
CA SER A 70 14.67 3.52 -0.10
C SER A 70 13.32 2.93 0.27
N HIS A 71 12.38 3.80 0.64
CA HIS A 71 10.99 3.43 0.83
C HIS A 71 10.22 3.81 -0.43
N ASP A 72 10.32 2.95 -1.44
CA ASP A 72 9.58 3.17 -2.69
C ASP A 72 8.11 2.92 -2.42
N PHE A 73 7.30 3.97 -2.56
CA PHE A 73 5.85 3.88 -2.53
C PHE A 73 5.28 4.61 -3.74
N ALA A 74 4.13 4.13 -4.20
CA ALA A 74 3.36 4.78 -5.26
C ALA A 74 2.01 5.21 -4.70
N VAL A 75 1.57 6.41 -5.06
CA VAL A 75 0.22 6.89 -4.76
C VAL A 75 -0.63 6.67 -6.00
N ARG A 76 -1.76 5.99 -5.82
CA ARG A 76 -2.77 5.78 -6.86
C ARG A 76 -4.08 6.41 -6.43
N ALA A 77 -4.56 7.38 -7.20
CA ALA A 77 -5.94 7.86 -7.11
C ALA A 77 -6.86 6.94 -7.92
N GLY A 78 -8.17 7.06 -7.70
CA GLY A 78 -9.19 6.36 -8.49
C GLY A 78 -8.91 6.51 -9.98
N SER A 79 -8.67 5.39 -10.64
CA SER A 79 -8.45 5.37 -12.08
C SER A 79 -9.81 5.36 -12.75
N HIS A 80 -10.08 6.46 -13.47
CA HIS A 80 -11.04 6.62 -14.56
C HIS A 80 -12.38 7.23 -14.16
N THR A 81 -12.91 8.06 -15.07
CA THR A 81 -14.24 7.75 -15.59
C THR A 81 -14.08 6.79 -16.74
#